data_AF-A0A3M7NLU7-F1
#
_entry.id   AF-A0A3M7NLU7-F1
#
_cell.length_a   1.000
_cell.length_b   1.000
_cell.length_c   1.000
_cell.angle_alpha   90.00
_cell.angle_beta   90.00
_cell.angle_gamma   90.00
#
_symmetry.space_group_name_H-M   'P 1'
#
loop_
_entity.id
_entity.type
_entity.pdbx_description
1 polymer ?
#
loop_
_entity_poly.entity_id
_entity_poly.type
_entity_poly.pdbx_seq_one_letter_code
_entity_poly.pdbx_strand_id
1 'polypeptide(L)'
;MTILIPVGRLWSVKVLPRSSPLLTRLLSTNSNRRVSASEPGRTVSARPQCSSAAPPTLFQQKELSEGAKKRKEAAERTELKKQALLSGAPKALPDNAWRVFFVERGPKKGEALDKSGSRTKATALEYRTISAEERERLNHTANENKGQNEAAYKEWVQSHTPLQIKQANHARDLLRQDGKKNGKKASYPHIKDERLVKLPHNQFSLFLKDRFESGDLKGLSIAEAGRAVAREWKDLSPAEKRAYNERFAADRSRYQEEYKTVYGIDPPSFNSSSASASP
;
A
#
# COMPACT_ATOMS: atom_id res chain seq x y z
N MET A 1 59.51 -22.51 -8.55
CA MET A 1 58.26 -22.52 -9.33
C MET A 1 57.53 -21.22 -9.07
N THR A 2 57.62 -20.31 -10.02
CA THR A 2 57.08 -18.94 -9.97
C THR A 2 55.67 -18.98 -10.54
N ILE A 3 54.66 -18.57 -9.77
CA ILE A 3 53.31 -18.33 -10.31
C ILE A 3 52.96 -16.87 -10.07
N LEU A 4 52.94 -16.16 -11.19
CA LEU A 4 52.62 -14.75 -11.39
C LEU A 4 51.09 -14.60 -11.36
N ILE A 5 50.55 -13.87 -10.39
CA ILE A 5 49.12 -13.51 -10.34
C ILE A 5 48.98 -12.07 -10.85
N PRO A 6 48.27 -11.82 -11.96
CA PRO A 6 48.16 -10.49 -12.53
C PRO A 6 47.20 -9.60 -11.73
N VAL A 7 47.70 -8.41 -11.40
CA VAL A 7 46.96 -7.28 -10.83
C VAL A 7 46.25 -6.54 -11.98
N GLY A 8 44.94 -6.29 -11.85
CA GLY A 8 44.16 -5.39 -12.71
C GLY A 8 42.68 -5.46 -12.33
N ARG A 9 41.88 -4.39 -12.22
CA ARG A 9 42.00 -2.99 -12.63
C ARG A 9 41.39 -2.12 -11.53
N LEU A 10 42.12 -1.10 -11.09
CA LEU A 10 41.53 0.06 -10.42
C LEU A 10 40.62 0.78 -11.41
N TRP A 11 39.34 0.93 -11.06
CA TRP A 11 38.47 1.87 -11.77
C TRP A 11 38.73 3.26 -11.22
N SER A 12 39.28 4.08 -12.10
CA SER A 12 39.69 5.45 -11.89
C SER A 12 38.49 6.31 -11.46
N VAL A 13 38.56 6.88 -10.25
CA VAL A 13 37.64 7.91 -9.78
C VAL A 13 37.96 9.18 -10.58
N LYS A 14 37.18 9.43 -11.65
CA LYS A 14 37.16 10.74 -12.29
C LYS A 14 36.47 11.72 -11.34
N VAL A 15 37.29 12.41 -10.56
CA VAL A 15 36.93 13.66 -9.89
C VAL A 15 36.56 14.66 -10.98
N LEU A 16 35.29 15.04 -11.07
CA LEU A 16 34.84 16.13 -11.94
C LEU A 16 34.74 17.44 -11.13
N PRO A 17 35.05 18.58 -11.77
CA PRO A 17 35.45 19.81 -11.08
C PRO A 17 34.30 20.56 -10.41
N ARG A 18 34.69 21.21 -9.31
CA ARG A 18 33.95 22.20 -8.55
C ARG A 18 33.79 23.48 -9.39
N SER A 19 32.60 24.07 -9.31
CA SER A 19 32.21 25.41 -9.77
C SER A 19 31.71 25.55 -11.21
N SER A 20 30.43 25.93 -11.38
CA SER A 20 30.08 27.18 -12.07
C SER A 20 28.57 27.53 -11.94
N PRO A 21 28.22 28.82 -11.99
CA PRO A 21 26.96 29.36 -11.48
C PRO A 21 25.98 29.68 -12.61
N LEU A 22 24.75 29.15 -12.56
CA LEU A 22 23.63 29.64 -13.37
C LEU A 22 22.33 29.57 -12.59
N LEU A 23 22.27 30.38 -11.53
CA LEU A 23 21.02 30.95 -11.06
C LEU A 23 20.61 32.01 -12.09
N THR A 24 19.39 31.86 -12.64
CA THR A 24 18.46 32.88 -13.17
C THR A 24 17.93 32.48 -14.56
N ARG A 25 16.68 31.97 -14.61
CA ARG A 25 15.60 32.55 -15.41
C ARG A 25 14.29 31.76 -15.28
N LEU A 26 13.29 32.50 -14.80
CA LEU A 26 11.91 32.57 -15.30
C LEU A 26 10.93 31.45 -14.94
N LEU A 27 10.22 31.72 -13.85
CA LEU A 27 8.77 31.61 -13.75
C LEU A 27 8.10 32.27 -14.98
N SER A 28 7.27 31.54 -15.73
CA SER A 28 6.05 32.09 -16.33
C SER A 28 5.25 30.95 -16.99
N THR A 29 4.26 30.47 -16.26
CA THR A 29 3.15 29.68 -16.77
C THR A 29 2.18 30.59 -17.54
N ASN A 30 1.64 30.10 -18.65
CA ASN A 30 0.19 30.00 -18.93
C ASN A 30 -0.10 30.19 -20.43
N SER A 31 -0.45 29.10 -21.12
CA SER A 31 -0.98 29.10 -22.48
C SER A 31 -2.38 28.52 -22.43
N ASN A 32 -3.39 29.34 -22.71
CA ASN A 32 -4.61 28.88 -23.36
C ASN A 32 -5.39 30.09 -23.91
N ARG A 33 -5.40 30.27 -25.24
CA ARG A 33 -6.33 31.17 -25.93
C ARG A 33 -7.03 30.36 -27.01
N ARG A 34 -8.30 30.02 -26.76
CA ARG A 34 -9.26 29.58 -27.77
C ARG A 34 -9.57 30.77 -28.69
N VAL A 35 -9.61 30.53 -29.99
CA VAL A 35 -10.26 31.42 -30.96
C VAL A 35 -11.25 30.57 -31.77
N SER A 36 -12.51 30.96 -31.68
CA SER A 36 -13.64 30.61 -32.54
C SER A 36 -13.62 31.46 -33.80
N ALA A 37 -13.91 30.88 -34.96
CA ALA A 37 -14.31 31.65 -36.15
C ALA A 37 -15.30 30.84 -36.98
N SER A 38 -16.31 31.54 -37.49
CA SER A 38 -17.54 31.09 -38.13
C SER A 38 -17.60 31.48 -39.62
N GLU A 39 -18.17 30.56 -40.43
CA GLU A 39 -19.00 30.76 -41.65
C GLU A 39 -18.39 31.36 -42.95
N PRO A 40 -19.05 31.30 -44.16
CA PRO A 40 -20.28 30.58 -44.59
C PRO A 40 -20.22 29.84 -45.97
N GLY A 41 -21.21 28.96 -46.22
CA GLY A 41 -22.07 28.89 -47.43
C GLY A 41 -21.56 28.37 -48.79
N ARG A 42 -22.09 27.21 -49.25
CA ARG A 42 -22.49 27.00 -50.68
C ARG A 42 -23.51 25.86 -50.83
N THR A 43 -24.57 26.12 -51.60
CA THR A 43 -25.67 25.22 -51.97
C THR A 43 -25.34 24.40 -53.22
N VAL A 44 -25.97 23.22 -53.42
CA VAL A 44 -26.66 22.75 -54.67
C VAL A 44 -27.12 21.26 -54.59
N SER A 45 -28.42 21.09 -54.86
CA SER A 45 -29.24 19.99 -55.45
C SER A 45 -29.27 18.53 -54.97
N ALA A 46 -30.49 18.00 -55.03
CA ALA A 46 -31.06 16.75 -54.54
C ALA A 46 -30.86 15.49 -55.43
N ARG A 47 -30.86 14.31 -54.79
CA ARG A 47 -31.47 13.03 -55.24
C ARG A 47 -31.64 12.06 -54.02
N PRO A 48 -32.46 10.99 -54.12
CA PRO A 48 -33.61 10.74 -53.22
C PRO A 48 -33.29 9.94 -51.94
N GLN A 49 -34.18 10.08 -50.96
CA GLN A 49 -34.12 9.44 -49.64
C GLN A 49 -34.34 7.92 -49.73
N CYS A 50 -33.30 7.14 -49.41
CA CYS A 50 -33.47 5.82 -48.82
C CYS A 50 -33.84 6.03 -47.35
N SER A 51 -34.93 5.40 -46.91
CA SER A 51 -35.40 5.40 -45.52
C SER A 51 -34.31 4.87 -44.59
N SER A 52 -33.66 5.77 -43.86
CA SER A 52 -32.73 5.43 -42.79
C SER A 52 -33.51 4.75 -41.66
N ALA A 53 -33.24 3.46 -41.45
CA ALA A 53 -33.59 2.78 -40.21
C ALA A 53 -33.02 3.58 -39.03
N ALA A 54 -33.87 3.88 -38.04
CA ALA A 54 -33.48 4.61 -36.85
C ALA A 54 -32.30 3.91 -36.15
N PRO A 55 -31.30 4.66 -35.63
CA PRO A 55 -30.23 4.05 -34.84
C PRO A 55 -30.83 3.39 -33.60
N PRO A 56 -30.36 2.19 -33.19
CA PRO A 56 -30.85 1.53 -31.99
C PRO A 56 -30.61 2.46 -30.79
N THR A 57 -31.70 2.79 -30.10
CA THR A 57 -31.69 3.59 -28.89
C THR A 57 -30.70 2.99 -27.90
N LEU A 58 -29.74 3.81 -27.48
CA LEU A 58 -28.81 3.51 -26.39
C LEU A 58 -29.60 2.94 -25.21
N PHE A 59 -29.29 1.70 -24.84
CA PHE A 59 -29.82 1.05 -23.64
C PHE A 59 -29.65 1.99 -22.44
N GLN A 60 -30.73 2.66 -22.05
CA GLN A 60 -30.76 3.45 -20.84
C GLN A 60 -30.64 2.47 -19.67
N GLN A 61 -29.47 2.42 -19.05
CA GLN A 61 -29.28 1.62 -17.84
C GLN A 61 -30.30 2.10 -16.81
N LYS A 62 -31.23 1.22 -16.40
CA LYS A 62 -32.15 1.49 -15.30
C LYS A 62 -31.32 1.77 -14.04
N GLU A 63 -31.24 3.04 -13.65
CA GLU A 63 -30.65 3.41 -12.37
C GLU A 63 -31.42 2.71 -11.25
N LEU A 64 -30.70 1.95 -10.43
CA LEU A 64 -31.27 1.28 -9.28
C LEU A 64 -31.80 2.32 -8.30
N SER A 65 -32.94 2.05 -7.67
CA SER A 65 -33.46 2.94 -6.63
C SER A 65 -32.47 3.08 -5.47
N GLU A 66 -32.47 4.22 -4.79
CA GLU A 66 -31.57 4.48 -3.64
C GLU A 66 -31.64 3.37 -2.57
N GLY A 67 -32.83 2.80 -2.35
CA GLY A 67 -33.01 1.65 -1.47
C GLY A 67 -32.30 0.38 -1.97
N ALA A 68 -32.30 0.12 -3.28
CA ALA A 68 -31.59 -1.00 -3.87
C ALA A 68 -30.06 -0.80 -3.84
N LYS A 69 -29.56 0.42 -4.06
CA LYS A 69 -28.14 0.76 -3.93
C LYS A 69 -27.62 0.46 -2.52
N LYS A 70 -28.31 0.95 -1.49
CA LYS A 70 -27.95 0.69 -0.07
C LYS A 70 -27.94 -0.79 0.29
N ARG A 71 -28.89 -1.58 -0.23
CA ARG A 71 -28.91 -3.04 -0.02
C ARG A 71 -27.72 -3.73 -0.66
N LYS A 72 -27.32 -3.31 -1.87
CA LYS A 72 -26.12 -3.82 -2.55
C LYS A 72 -24.85 -3.47 -1.78
N GLU A 73 -24.69 -2.21 -1.38
CA GLU A 73 -23.56 -1.77 -0.56
C GLU A 73 -23.45 -2.55 0.76
N ALA A 74 -24.59 -2.82 1.43
CA ALA A 74 -24.61 -3.62 2.65
C ALA A 74 -24.23 -5.09 2.40
N ALA A 75 -24.67 -5.68 1.29
CA ALA A 75 -24.33 -7.03 0.87
C ALA A 75 -22.83 -7.14 0.53
N GLU A 76 -22.31 -6.21 -0.27
CA GLU A 76 -20.89 -6.10 -0.60
C GLU A 76 -20.04 -5.94 0.66
N ARG A 77 -20.45 -5.07 1.58
CA ARG A 77 -19.75 -4.90 2.86
C ARG A 77 -19.76 -6.15 3.73
N THR A 78 -20.83 -6.94 3.66
CA THR A 78 -20.90 -8.23 4.37
C THR A 78 -19.97 -9.25 3.72
N GLU A 79 -19.90 -9.27 2.40
CA GLU A 79 -18.99 -10.13 1.64
C GLU A 79 -17.52 -9.76 1.89
N LEU A 80 -17.18 -8.47 1.87
CA LEU A 80 -15.86 -7.99 2.23
C LEU A 80 -15.46 -8.40 3.65
N LYS A 81 -16.40 -8.43 4.60
CA LYS A 81 -16.11 -8.90 5.96
C LYS A 81 -15.81 -10.39 6.04
N LYS A 82 -16.49 -11.21 5.22
CA LYS A 82 -16.19 -12.66 5.11
C LYS A 82 -14.81 -12.86 4.50
N GLN A 83 -14.53 -12.18 3.39
CA GLN A 83 -13.23 -12.22 2.72
C GLN A 83 -12.11 -11.72 3.63
N ALA A 84 -12.36 -10.70 4.47
CA ALA A 84 -11.39 -10.14 5.40
C ALA A 84 -10.96 -11.06 6.56
N LEU A 85 -11.51 -12.28 6.66
CA LEU A 85 -11.18 -13.27 7.69
C LEU A 85 -11.24 -12.72 9.14
N LEU A 86 -12.22 -11.85 9.41
CA LEU A 86 -12.30 -11.12 10.69
C LEU A 86 -12.68 -12.02 11.88
N SER A 87 -13.49 -13.06 11.65
CA SER A 87 -14.02 -13.94 12.70
C SER A 87 -13.09 -15.10 13.07
N GLY A 88 -12.17 -15.48 12.19
CA GLY A 88 -11.30 -16.64 12.39
C GLY A 88 -9.97 -16.33 13.10
N ALA A 89 -9.63 -15.05 13.28
CA ALA A 89 -8.35 -14.66 13.87
C ALA A 89 -8.29 -15.01 15.37
N PRO A 90 -7.17 -15.60 15.86
CA PRO A 90 -7.01 -15.92 17.26
C PRO A 90 -7.07 -14.64 18.10
N LYS A 91 -7.80 -14.70 19.22
CA LYS A 91 -7.87 -13.59 20.17
C LYS A 91 -6.57 -13.55 20.96
N ALA A 92 -5.83 -12.46 20.85
CA ALA A 92 -4.59 -12.29 21.59
C ALA A 92 -4.85 -12.23 23.10
N LEU A 93 -4.06 -13.03 23.83
CA LEU A 93 -3.89 -12.95 25.28
C LEU A 93 -3.22 -11.63 25.67
N PRO A 94 -3.36 -11.15 26.92
CA PRO A 94 -2.70 -9.95 27.38
C PRO A 94 -1.16 -10.10 27.35
N ASP A 95 -0.51 -9.30 26.51
CA ASP A 95 0.91 -9.38 26.16
C ASP A 95 1.79 -8.35 26.89
N ASN A 96 1.23 -7.63 27.86
CA ASN A 96 1.92 -6.64 28.68
C ASN A 96 1.48 -6.81 30.13
N ALA A 97 2.41 -6.67 31.08
CA ALA A 97 2.16 -6.79 32.52
C ALA A 97 0.95 -5.98 32.99
N TRP A 98 0.78 -4.73 32.51
CA TRP A 98 -0.41 -3.94 32.83
C TRP A 98 -1.71 -4.59 32.34
N ARG A 99 -1.72 -5.16 31.13
CA ARG A 99 -2.92 -5.82 30.59
C ARG A 99 -3.24 -7.10 31.35
N VAL A 100 -2.22 -7.87 31.75
CA VAL A 100 -2.38 -9.07 32.58
C VAL A 100 -3.01 -8.65 33.92
N PHE A 101 -2.41 -7.67 34.60
CA PHE A 101 -2.93 -7.12 35.86
C PHE A 101 -4.35 -6.56 35.73
N PHE A 102 -4.63 -5.83 34.64
CA PHE A 102 -5.95 -5.24 34.40
C PHE A 102 -7.01 -6.31 34.13
N VAL A 103 -6.67 -7.42 33.49
CA VAL A 103 -7.60 -8.56 33.32
C VAL A 103 -7.83 -9.28 34.66
N GLU A 104 -6.81 -9.40 35.50
CA GLU A 104 -6.91 -10.05 36.82
C GLU A 104 -7.72 -9.22 37.83
N ARG A 105 -7.44 -7.91 37.93
CA ARG A 105 -7.96 -7.03 39.00
C ARG A 105 -8.91 -5.93 38.54
N GLY A 106 -8.97 -5.66 37.23
CA GLY A 106 -9.86 -4.67 36.66
C GLY A 106 -11.34 -5.07 36.72
N PRO A 107 -12.24 -4.15 36.32
CA PRO A 107 -13.68 -4.44 36.30
C PRO A 107 -13.98 -5.59 35.34
N LYS A 108 -14.72 -6.59 35.82
CA LYS A 108 -15.06 -7.76 35.00
C LYS A 108 -16.19 -7.44 34.04
N LYS A 109 -16.22 -8.12 32.90
CA LYS A 109 -17.26 -7.93 31.87
C LYS A 109 -18.64 -8.25 32.46
N GLY A 110 -19.50 -7.23 32.56
CA GLY A 110 -20.85 -7.34 33.13
C GLY A 110 -21.02 -6.67 34.49
N GLU A 111 -19.92 -6.33 35.16
CA GLU A 111 -19.94 -5.41 36.29
C GLU A 111 -20.27 -4.00 35.77
N ALA A 112 -21.08 -3.24 36.52
CA ALA A 112 -21.51 -1.90 36.12
C ALA A 112 -20.29 -0.99 36.00
N LEU A 113 -19.75 -0.89 34.78
CA LEU A 113 -18.64 0.00 34.48
C LEU A 113 -19.15 1.42 34.65
N ASP A 114 -18.73 2.07 35.73
CA ASP A 114 -18.98 3.48 35.95
C ASP A 114 -18.53 4.25 34.69
N LYS A 115 -19.49 4.97 34.07
CA LYS A 115 -19.25 5.78 32.87
C LYS A 115 -18.17 6.84 33.08
N SER A 116 -17.86 7.19 34.34
CA SER A 116 -16.79 8.10 34.75
C SER A 116 -15.37 7.50 34.66
N GLY A 117 -15.25 6.18 34.52
CA GLY A 117 -13.96 5.49 34.43
C GLY A 117 -13.16 5.48 35.75
N SER A 118 -13.84 5.73 36.89
CA SER A 118 -13.23 5.81 38.21
C SER A 118 -12.48 4.52 38.57
N ARG A 119 -13.10 3.35 38.38
CA ARG A 119 -12.48 2.05 38.67
C ARG A 119 -11.21 1.81 37.87
N THR A 120 -11.21 2.10 36.56
CA THR A 120 -10.02 1.96 35.70
C THR A 120 -8.86 2.83 36.19
N LYS A 121 -9.15 4.07 36.62
CA LYS A 121 -8.14 4.97 37.20
C LYS A 121 -7.59 4.42 38.51
N ALA A 122 -8.45 3.91 39.39
CA ALA A 122 -8.04 3.27 40.64
C ALA A 122 -7.13 2.06 40.39
N THR A 123 -7.50 1.16 39.46
CA THR A 123 -6.65 0.02 39.08
C THR A 123 -5.29 0.47 38.52
N ALA A 124 -5.26 1.57 37.76
CA ALA A 124 -3.99 2.12 37.27
C ALA A 124 -3.10 2.67 38.39
N LEU A 125 -3.69 3.25 39.44
CA LEU A 125 -2.95 3.67 40.63
C LEU A 125 -2.42 2.45 41.40
N GLU A 126 -3.25 1.43 41.60
CA GLU A 126 -2.85 0.17 42.23
C GLU A 126 -1.66 -0.48 41.51
N TYR A 127 -1.66 -0.48 40.17
CA TYR A 127 -0.56 -1.01 39.37
C TYR A 127 0.75 -0.24 39.57
N ARG A 128 0.69 1.07 39.83
CA ARG A 128 1.89 1.87 40.08
C ARG A 128 2.52 1.55 41.44
N THR A 129 1.72 1.05 42.38
CA THR A 129 2.12 0.71 43.76
C THR A 129 2.47 -0.77 43.97
N ILE A 130 2.47 -1.61 42.93
CA ILE A 130 2.82 -3.03 43.07
C ILE A 130 4.29 -3.23 43.46
N SER A 131 4.57 -4.32 44.20
CA SER A 131 5.93 -4.74 44.52
C SER A 131 6.72 -5.15 43.27
N ALA A 132 8.04 -5.17 43.38
CA ALA A 132 8.92 -5.60 42.30
C ALA A 132 8.67 -7.07 41.91
N GLU A 133 8.46 -7.95 42.89
CA GLU A 133 8.17 -9.38 42.68
C GLU A 133 6.89 -9.61 41.86
N GLU A 134 5.81 -8.91 42.21
CA GLU A 134 4.55 -9.00 41.45
C GLU A 134 4.72 -8.45 40.03
N ARG A 135 5.52 -7.38 39.87
CA ARG A 135 5.83 -6.84 38.54
C ARG A 135 6.61 -7.86 37.69
N GLU A 136 7.55 -8.58 38.28
CA GLU A 136 8.31 -9.63 37.60
C GLU A 136 7.42 -10.81 37.20
N ARG A 137 6.55 -11.28 38.10
CA ARG A 137 5.52 -12.29 37.80
C ARG A 137 4.67 -11.86 36.61
N LEU A 138 4.14 -10.64 36.63
CA LEU A 138 3.30 -10.12 35.55
C LEU A 138 4.05 -9.99 34.22
N ASN A 139 5.32 -9.59 34.25
CA ASN A 139 6.18 -9.54 33.08
C ASN A 139 6.45 -10.94 32.51
N HIS A 140 6.69 -11.93 33.37
CA HIS A 140 6.87 -13.32 32.97
C HIS A 140 5.63 -13.84 32.22
N THR A 141 4.45 -13.73 32.84
CA THR A 141 3.18 -14.12 32.21
C THR A 141 2.91 -13.36 30.90
N ALA A 142 3.22 -12.06 30.86
CA ALA A 142 3.07 -11.27 29.64
C ALA A 142 3.97 -11.78 28.50
N ASN A 143 5.21 -12.17 28.80
CA ASN A 143 6.14 -12.72 27.82
C ASN A 143 5.70 -14.11 27.33
N GLU A 144 5.21 -14.97 28.22
CA GLU A 144 4.62 -16.27 27.85
C GLU A 144 3.42 -16.08 26.91
N ASN A 145 2.50 -15.19 27.28
CA ASN A 145 1.33 -14.84 26.47
C ASN A 145 1.74 -14.27 25.11
N LYS A 146 2.79 -13.46 25.05
CA LYS A 146 3.33 -12.94 23.78
C LYS A 146 3.82 -14.08 22.89
N GLY A 147 4.59 -15.03 23.43
CA GLY A 147 5.03 -16.22 22.71
C GLY A 147 3.87 -17.05 22.18
N GLN A 148 2.85 -17.29 23.01
CA GLN A 148 1.63 -18.02 22.63
C GLN A 148 0.84 -17.29 21.55
N ASN A 149 0.70 -15.97 21.66
CA ASN A 149 0.04 -15.13 20.66
C ASN A 149 0.74 -15.18 19.31
N GLU A 150 2.07 -15.10 19.30
CA GLU A 150 2.87 -15.20 18.08
C GLU A 150 2.78 -16.59 17.45
N ALA A 151 2.81 -17.66 18.24
CA ALA A 151 2.65 -19.03 17.77
C ALA A 151 1.25 -19.25 17.16
N ALA A 152 0.19 -18.91 17.92
CA ALA A 152 -1.19 -19.04 17.46
C ALA A 152 -1.46 -18.19 16.20
N TYR A 153 -0.86 -16.99 16.12
CA TYR A 153 -0.97 -16.15 14.93
C TYR A 153 -0.28 -16.79 13.72
N LYS A 154 0.93 -17.31 13.89
CA LYS A 154 1.67 -17.99 12.81
C LYS A 154 0.93 -19.22 12.31
N GLU A 155 0.43 -20.07 13.22
CA GLU A 155 -0.37 -21.25 12.88
C GLU A 155 -1.63 -20.87 12.11
N TRP A 156 -2.35 -19.84 12.58
CA TRP A 156 -3.53 -19.32 11.90
C TRP A 156 -3.22 -18.74 10.51
N VAL A 157 -2.10 -18.04 10.34
CA VAL A 157 -1.68 -17.56 9.01
C VAL A 157 -1.34 -18.74 8.10
N GLN A 158 -0.62 -19.74 8.63
CA GLN A 158 -0.23 -20.93 7.87
C GLN A 158 -1.42 -21.82 7.46
N SER A 159 -2.50 -21.82 8.24
CA SER A 159 -3.72 -22.55 7.88
C SER A 159 -4.44 -21.97 6.64
N HIS A 160 -4.10 -20.76 6.22
CA HIS A 160 -4.65 -20.10 5.05
C HIS A 160 -3.64 -20.06 3.90
N THR A 161 -4.15 -20.05 2.67
CA THR A 161 -3.29 -19.90 1.49
C THR A 161 -2.81 -18.45 1.35
N PRO A 162 -1.61 -18.20 0.77
CA PRO A 162 -1.13 -16.84 0.53
C PRO A 162 -2.12 -16.00 -0.29
N LEU A 163 -2.83 -16.62 -1.25
CA LEU A 163 -3.85 -15.95 -2.05
C LEU A 163 -5.05 -15.49 -1.21
N GLN A 164 -5.55 -16.35 -0.30
CA GLN A 164 -6.62 -15.99 0.63
C GLN A 164 -6.21 -14.84 1.54
N ILE A 165 -4.99 -14.87 2.08
CA ILE A 165 -4.46 -13.78 2.91
C ILE A 165 -4.37 -12.47 2.12
N LYS A 166 -3.89 -12.53 0.87
CA LYS A 166 -3.84 -11.36 -0.04
C LYS A 166 -5.23 -10.78 -0.29
N GLN A 167 -6.23 -11.62 -0.59
CA GLN A 167 -7.62 -11.21 -0.80
C GLN A 167 -8.23 -10.62 0.48
N ALA A 168 -7.98 -11.23 1.64
CA ALA A 168 -8.43 -10.74 2.93
C ALA A 168 -7.87 -9.36 3.23
N ASN A 169 -6.59 -9.16 2.95
CA ASN A 169 -5.92 -7.89 3.12
C ASN A 169 -6.47 -6.79 2.20
N HIS A 170 -6.74 -7.12 0.93
CA HIS A 170 -7.42 -6.21 0.02
C HIS A 170 -8.83 -5.84 0.54
N ALA A 171 -9.60 -6.82 1.01
CA ALA A 171 -10.92 -6.58 1.57
C ALA A 171 -10.87 -5.69 2.84
N ARG A 172 -9.84 -5.84 3.68
CA ARG A 172 -9.62 -4.99 4.87
C ARG A 172 -9.33 -3.55 4.47
N ASP A 173 -8.54 -3.31 3.41
CA ASP A 173 -8.30 -1.97 2.89
C ASP A 173 -9.57 -1.33 2.34
N LEU A 174 -10.38 -2.08 1.58
CA LEU A 174 -11.68 -1.60 1.10
C LEU A 174 -12.62 -1.23 2.26
N LEU A 175 -12.69 -2.05 3.31
CA LEU A 175 -13.48 -1.75 4.51
C LEU A 175 -12.96 -0.52 5.27
N ARG A 176 -11.64 -0.27 5.29
CA ARG A 176 -11.07 0.95 5.87
C ARG A 176 -11.45 2.18 5.05
N GLN A 177 -11.41 2.07 3.72
CA GLN A 177 -11.83 3.14 2.82
C GLN A 177 -13.33 3.45 2.96
N ASP A 178 -14.18 2.42 2.99
CA ASP A 178 -15.62 2.55 3.23
C ASP A 178 -15.91 3.22 4.58
N GLY A 179 -15.22 2.78 5.65
CA GLY A 179 -15.31 3.41 6.97
C GLY A 179 -14.97 4.91 6.91
N LYS A 180 -13.86 5.26 6.25
CA LYS A 180 -13.43 6.66 6.09
C LYS A 180 -14.46 7.50 5.31
N LYS A 181 -15.03 6.96 4.23
CA LYS A 181 -16.09 7.63 3.45
C LYS A 181 -17.32 7.93 4.32
N ASN A 182 -17.66 7.00 5.20
CA ASN A 182 -18.79 7.11 6.13
C ASN A 182 -18.46 7.87 7.43
N GLY A 183 -17.29 8.53 7.53
CA GLY A 183 -16.85 9.24 8.74
C GLY A 183 -16.53 8.34 9.94
N LYS A 184 -16.50 7.02 9.76
CA LYS A 184 -16.23 6.03 10.81
C LYS A 184 -14.75 5.65 10.83
N LYS A 185 -14.14 5.71 12.01
CA LYS A 185 -12.79 5.21 12.24
C LYS A 185 -12.83 3.69 12.44
N ALA A 186 -12.83 2.93 11.34
CA ALA A 186 -12.74 1.48 11.39
C ALA A 186 -11.28 1.02 11.35
N SER A 187 -10.89 0.15 12.29
CA SER A 187 -9.54 -0.43 12.33
C SER A 187 -9.59 -1.87 11.81
N TYR A 188 -8.98 -2.09 10.65
CA TYR A 188 -8.77 -3.41 10.07
C TYR A 188 -7.28 -3.57 9.75
N PRO A 189 -6.44 -3.98 10.74
CA PRO A 189 -5.01 -4.13 10.52
C PRO A 189 -4.73 -5.25 9.52
N HIS A 190 -3.75 -5.05 8.65
CA HIS A 190 -3.34 -6.03 7.64
C HIS A 190 -2.78 -7.29 8.30
N ILE A 191 -3.07 -8.45 7.71
CA ILE A 191 -2.52 -9.75 8.10
C ILE A 191 -1.10 -9.83 7.54
N LYS A 192 -0.11 -9.95 8.42
CA LYS A 192 1.30 -10.05 8.05
C LYS A 192 1.61 -11.51 7.72
N ASP A 193 2.04 -11.73 6.49
CA ASP A 193 2.50 -13.04 6.02
C ASP A 193 3.74 -12.83 5.13
N GLU A 194 4.81 -13.54 5.46
CA GLU A 194 6.10 -13.45 4.77
C GLU A 194 6.05 -14.10 3.38
N ARG A 195 5.08 -14.99 3.13
CA ARG A 195 4.86 -15.66 1.85
C ARG A 195 4.27 -14.73 0.80
N LEU A 196 3.77 -13.55 1.18
CA LEU A 196 3.16 -12.61 0.23
C LEU A 196 4.22 -11.99 -0.67
N VAL A 197 4.01 -12.15 -1.98
CA VAL A 197 4.86 -11.56 -3.02
C VAL A 197 4.85 -10.04 -2.94
N LYS A 198 6.04 -9.44 -2.83
CA LYS A 198 6.24 -7.99 -2.84
C LYS A 198 6.16 -7.44 -4.27
N LEU A 199 5.51 -6.28 -4.41
CA LEU A 199 5.41 -5.58 -5.70
C LEU A 199 6.79 -5.29 -6.30
N PRO A 200 6.89 -5.18 -7.63
CA PRO A 200 8.13 -4.77 -8.29
C PRO A 200 8.45 -3.31 -7.96
N HIS A 201 9.74 -3.00 -7.77
CA HIS A 201 10.22 -1.64 -7.60
C HIS A 201 10.19 -0.93 -8.94
N ASN A 202 9.74 0.33 -8.99
CA ASN A 202 9.94 1.14 -10.19
C ASN A 202 11.41 1.60 -10.31
N GLN A 203 11.81 2.13 -11.47
CA GLN A 203 13.19 2.55 -11.73
C GLN A 203 13.70 3.58 -10.72
N PHE A 204 12.85 4.54 -10.37
CA PHE A 204 13.21 5.58 -9.40
C PHE A 204 13.36 5.02 -7.99
N SER A 205 12.52 4.06 -7.58
CA SER A 205 12.63 3.39 -6.28
C SER A 205 13.93 2.59 -6.16
N LEU A 206 14.38 1.96 -7.24
CA LEU A 206 15.69 1.30 -7.30
C LEU A 206 16.83 2.31 -7.14
N PHE A 207 16.77 3.43 -7.85
CA PHE A 207 17.73 4.52 -7.69
C PHE A 207 17.73 5.10 -6.27
N LEU A 208 16.54 5.36 -5.72
CA LEU A 208 16.37 5.87 -4.36
C LEU A 208 16.98 4.91 -3.34
N LYS A 209 16.79 3.60 -3.50
CA LYS A 209 17.40 2.57 -2.67
C LYS A 209 18.93 2.64 -2.75
N ASP A 210 19.52 2.64 -3.94
CA ASP A 210 20.97 2.75 -4.14
C ASP A 210 21.51 4.04 -3.48
N ARG A 211 20.77 5.16 -3.58
CA ARG A 211 21.17 6.44 -2.97
C ARG A 211 21.15 6.41 -1.44
N PHE A 212 20.13 5.81 -0.82
CA PHE A 212 20.10 5.64 0.62
C PHE A 212 21.15 4.64 1.13
N GLU A 213 21.43 3.59 0.37
CA GLU A 213 22.46 2.58 0.71
C GLU A 213 23.88 3.13 0.62
N SER A 214 24.14 4.11 -0.26
CA SER A 214 25.45 4.76 -0.38
C SER A 214 25.92 5.48 0.90
N GLY A 215 24.98 5.91 1.74
CA GLY A 215 25.27 6.66 2.96
C GLY A 215 25.50 8.16 2.78
N ASP A 216 25.54 8.70 1.57
CA ASP A 216 25.76 10.15 1.34
C ASP A 216 24.62 11.03 1.86
N LEU A 217 23.46 10.42 2.12
CA LEU A 217 22.26 11.09 2.63
C LEU A 217 22.14 11.03 4.16
N LYS A 218 23.14 10.45 4.86
CA LYS A 218 23.15 10.38 6.32
C LYS A 218 23.28 11.80 6.91
N GLY A 219 22.41 12.10 7.87
CA GLY A 219 22.38 13.42 8.55
C GLY A 219 21.44 14.45 7.91
N LEU A 220 20.95 14.21 6.70
CA LEU A 220 19.86 14.99 6.11
C LEU A 220 18.51 14.54 6.68
N SER A 221 17.54 15.45 6.75
CA SER A 221 16.15 15.03 6.98
C SER A 221 15.65 14.20 5.79
N ILE A 222 14.72 13.28 6.02
CA ILE A 222 14.13 12.42 4.98
C ILE A 222 13.56 13.27 3.82
N ALA A 223 12.96 14.43 4.15
CA ALA A 223 12.40 15.33 3.17
C ALA A 223 13.48 16.01 2.30
N GLU A 224 14.62 16.39 2.88
CA GLU A 224 15.76 16.97 2.14
C GLU A 224 16.44 15.93 1.27
N ALA A 225 16.71 14.75 1.83
CA ALA A 225 17.28 13.62 1.10
C ALA A 225 16.41 13.27 -0.12
N GLY A 226 15.09 13.15 0.06
CA GLY A 226 14.16 12.88 -1.03
C GLY A 226 14.17 13.96 -2.12
N ARG A 227 14.26 15.25 -1.76
CA ARG A 227 14.37 16.35 -2.74
C ARG A 227 15.70 16.32 -3.50
N ALA A 228 16.80 16.00 -2.82
CA ALA A 228 18.11 15.89 -3.45
C ALA A 228 18.13 14.75 -4.48
N VAL A 229 17.71 13.55 -4.08
CA VAL A 229 17.64 12.38 -4.96
C VAL A 229 16.69 12.59 -6.14
N ALA A 230 15.56 13.26 -5.93
CA ALA A 230 14.63 13.57 -7.02
C ALA A 230 15.20 14.53 -8.06
N ARG A 231 16.10 15.45 -7.67
CA ARG A 231 16.83 16.32 -8.61
C ARG A 231 17.89 15.51 -9.36
N GLU A 232 18.69 14.74 -8.64
CA GLU A 232 19.71 13.86 -9.20
C GLU A 232 19.10 12.92 -10.27
N TRP A 233 17.96 12.30 -9.97
CA TRP A 233 17.25 11.45 -10.92
C TRP A 233 16.83 12.17 -12.21
N LYS A 234 16.43 13.45 -12.11
CA LYS A 234 16.06 14.24 -13.29
C LYS A 234 17.29 14.50 -14.15
N ASP A 235 18.40 14.82 -13.52
CA ASP A 235 19.67 15.19 -14.16
C ASP A 235 20.45 13.98 -14.72
N LEU A 236 20.13 12.75 -14.27
CA LEU A 236 20.71 11.53 -14.82
C LEU A 236 20.53 11.44 -16.34
N SER A 237 21.61 11.03 -17.02
CA SER A 237 21.62 10.80 -18.45
C SER A 237 20.71 9.61 -18.83
N PRO A 238 20.25 9.53 -20.09
CA PRO A 238 19.52 8.37 -20.58
C PRO A 238 20.31 7.05 -20.43
N ALA A 239 21.64 7.12 -20.54
CA ALA A 239 22.52 5.96 -20.37
C ALA A 239 22.51 5.44 -18.93
N GLU A 240 22.58 6.32 -17.92
CA GLU A 240 22.51 5.93 -16.52
C GLU A 240 21.11 5.42 -16.14
N LYS A 241 20.06 6.07 -16.65
CA LYS A 241 18.68 5.61 -16.49
C LYS A 241 18.43 4.23 -17.12
N ARG A 242 19.19 3.86 -18.15
CA ARG A 242 19.08 2.54 -18.80
C ARG A 242 19.38 1.40 -17.83
N ALA A 243 20.41 1.52 -17.00
CA ALA A 243 20.73 0.51 -15.99
C ALA A 243 19.55 0.27 -15.03
N TYR A 244 18.84 1.32 -14.63
CA TYR A 244 17.64 1.21 -13.80
C TYR A 244 16.43 0.64 -14.54
N ASN A 245 16.29 0.92 -15.84
CA ASN A 245 15.26 0.29 -16.68
C ASN A 245 15.47 -1.22 -16.80
N GLU A 246 16.72 -1.66 -17.00
CA GLU A 246 17.07 -3.09 -17.09
C GLU A 246 16.82 -3.80 -15.76
N ARG A 247 17.24 -3.22 -14.63
CA ARG A 247 16.92 -3.75 -13.29
C ARG A 247 15.42 -3.80 -13.02
N PHE A 248 14.66 -2.78 -13.44
CA PHE A 248 13.21 -2.79 -13.33
C PHE A 248 12.56 -3.90 -14.18
N ALA A 249 13.06 -4.13 -15.39
CA ALA A 249 12.59 -5.23 -16.22
C ALA A 249 12.85 -6.58 -15.56
N ALA A 250 14.05 -6.81 -15.03
CA ALA A 250 14.38 -8.01 -14.27
C ALA A 250 13.50 -8.18 -13.02
N ASP A 251 13.27 -7.10 -12.27
CA ASP A 251 12.44 -7.13 -11.07
C ASP A 251 10.95 -7.40 -11.36
N ARG A 252 10.46 -6.95 -12.53
CA ARG A 252 9.14 -7.33 -13.03
C ARG A 252 9.06 -8.80 -13.38
N SER A 253 10.07 -9.36 -14.04
CA SER A 253 10.10 -10.80 -14.35
C SER A 253 10.09 -11.63 -13.07
N ARG A 254 10.93 -11.26 -12.09
CA ARG A 254 10.95 -11.83 -10.74
C ARG A 254 9.56 -11.80 -10.09
N TYR A 255 8.89 -10.65 -10.10
CA TYR A 255 7.53 -10.53 -9.57
C TYR A 255 6.53 -11.45 -10.30
N GLN A 256 6.59 -11.54 -11.62
CA GLN A 256 5.68 -12.38 -12.40
C GLN A 256 5.85 -13.86 -12.07
N GLU A 257 7.10 -14.33 -11.97
CA GLU A 257 7.42 -15.71 -11.61
C GLU A 257 6.98 -16.02 -10.17
N GLU A 258 7.39 -15.20 -9.20
CA GLU A 258 6.99 -15.35 -7.79
C GLU A 258 5.47 -15.35 -7.64
N TYR A 259 4.78 -14.44 -8.35
CA TYR A 259 3.33 -14.33 -8.28
C TYR A 259 2.63 -15.59 -8.80
N LYS A 260 3.08 -16.14 -9.93
CA LYS A 260 2.55 -17.40 -10.47
C LYS A 260 2.85 -18.57 -9.53
N THR A 261 4.06 -18.66 -9.00
CA THR A 261 4.47 -19.74 -8.09
C THR A 261 3.71 -19.70 -6.76
N VAL A 262 3.57 -18.52 -6.16
CA VAL A 262 2.95 -18.38 -4.82
C VAL A 262 1.43 -18.41 -4.87
N TYR A 263 0.82 -17.80 -5.90
CA TYR A 263 -0.63 -17.66 -5.97
C TYR A 263 -1.31 -18.59 -6.98
N GLY A 264 -0.56 -19.25 -7.87
CA GLY A 264 -1.12 -20.12 -8.92
C GLY A 264 -1.92 -19.38 -9.98
N ILE A 265 -1.85 -18.05 -10.01
CA ILE A 265 -2.59 -17.18 -10.94
C ILE A 265 -1.64 -16.19 -11.59
N ASP A 266 -1.97 -15.70 -12.78
CA ASP A 266 -1.19 -14.64 -13.41
C ASP A 266 -1.35 -13.31 -12.66
N PRO A 267 -0.28 -12.48 -12.58
CA PRO A 267 -0.37 -11.16 -11.99
C PRO A 267 -1.33 -10.28 -12.78
N PRO A 268 -2.04 -9.35 -12.11
CA PRO A 268 -2.88 -8.39 -12.81
C PRO A 268 -2.01 -7.58 -13.80
N SER A 269 -2.46 -7.52 -15.06
CA SER A 269 -1.79 -6.71 -16.07
C SER A 269 -1.85 -5.24 -15.67
N PHE A 270 -0.69 -4.58 -15.64
CA PHE A 270 -0.62 -3.14 -15.41
C PHE A 270 -1.13 -2.32 -16.61
N ASN A 271 -1.38 -2.97 -17.76
CA ASN A 271 -1.83 -2.37 -19.01
C ASN A 271 -3.00 -3.17 -19.60
N SER A 272 -4.20 -3.06 -19.03
CA SER A 272 -5.42 -3.58 -19.67
C SER A 272 -6.64 -2.71 -19.41
N SER A 273 -6.48 -1.39 -19.47
CA SER A 273 -7.59 -0.44 -19.60
C SER A 273 -7.90 -0.07 -21.06
N SER A 274 -7.32 -0.78 -22.05
CA SER A 274 -7.57 -0.50 -23.48
C SER A 274 -7.56 -1.71 -24.42
N ALA A 275 -7.65 -2.96 -23.92
CA ALA A 275 -7.54 -4.16 -24.77
C ALA A 275 -8.72 -5.15 -24.68
N SER A 276 -9.80 -4.81 -23.98
CA SER A 276 -11.04 -5.59 -23.98
C SER A 276 -12.19 -4.83 -24.63
N ALA A 277 -11.92 -4.17 -25.74
CA ALA A 277 -12.90 -3.73 -26.70
C ALA A 277 -12.35 -4.07 -28.09
N SER A 278 -12.73 -5.24 -28.60
CA SER A 278 -13.05 -5.54 -30.01
C SER A 278 -13.01 -7.04 -30.28
N PRO A 279 -13.83 -7.57 -31.21
CA PRO A 279 -15.01 -6.99 -31.87
C PRO A 279 -16.35 -7.49 -31.30
#